data_AF-A0AAW6JXQ0-F1
#
_entry.id   AF-A0AAW6JXQ0-F1
#
_cell.length_a   1.000
_cell.length_b   1.000
_cell.length_c   1.000
_cell.angle_alpha   90.00
_cell.angle_beta   90.00
_cell.angle_gamma   90.00
#
_symmetry.space_group_name_H-M   'P 1'
#
loop_
_entity.id
_entity.type
_entity.pdbx_description
1 polymer ?
#
loop_
_entity_poly.entity_id
_entity_poly.type
_entity_poly.pdbx_seq_one_letter_code
_entity_poly.pdbx_strand_id
1 'polypeptide(L)'
;MDWITLLRSLQSDFLNRLTSSCLLHCEIEGQHSELTIISGDRLKSLREFCWLMAEKYKRTSPVRDVFINNLKGKLGEEVVKERLADFITEVDYEKRFGGDGKSDFTLTANSLIGVEVKSRHGSIDRVRWSVSAEEVEKNAVIVCILIQEEVNEAQSAYHLFLAGFLPTQMIKLKTGKISFGINQLLYGGGLFSYLEQFQVSPNPHKSNLAQSQLIKPQSAPVDLTIFYLTLGDEYLQKREYAAAINSYNQALQFNNSDADIYYKLGLVNYQLGEYHTAIINYSQAINLNINHPQAYSQIGLAHYQIGNYQIAIEAYTQAMIINPHIAINYKNRADVRSHIGDTQGAIEDYNQAIKLNPDYATTQKDKQISRYLLNDQQQLEPVINIDPDDNIGYKNRGNDRAESGDNEGAIADYTQVIQINPDDIDAYYCRGNAHFDLGKYAAAITDYSQVVKINSHYVNAYYNRGNARLEIADKQGAVEDFQKAADLYWQAGKLAEYKDTQARIIELEIEASLDILNF
;
A
#
# COMPACT_ATOMS: atom_id res chain seq x y z
N MET A 1 -5.76 -10.95 -25.97
CA MET A 1 -4.61 -10.06 -26.29
C MET A 1 -3.35 -10.87 -25.99
N ASP A 2 -2.32 -10.85 -26.82
CA ASP A 2 -1.09 -11.59 -26.55
C ASP A 2 -0.42 -11.04 -25.28
N TRP A 3 -0.41 -11.82 -24.19
CA TRP A 3 0.10 -11.43 -22.88
C TRP A 3 1.56 -10.95 -22.94
N ILE A 4 2.35 -11.51 -23.87
CA ILE A 4 3.74 -11.10 -24.12
C ILE A 4 3.77 -9.66 -24.63
N THR A 5 2.87 -9.31 -25.56
CA THR A 5 2.77 -7.96 -26.10
C THR A 5 2.42 -6.95 -25.01
N LEU A 6 1.50 -7.30 -24.10
CA LEU A 6 1.15 -6.46 -22.95
C LEU A 6 2.35 -6.26 -22.00
N LEU A 7 3.01 -7.35 -21.59
CA LEU A 7 4.16 -7.27 -20.68
C LEU A 7 5.36 -6.53 -21.30
N ARG A 8 5.52 -6.59 -22.63
CA ARG A 8 6.52 -5.78 -23.34
C ARG A 8 6.18 -4.29 -23.30
N SER A 9 4.91 -3.93 -23.48
CA SER A 9 4.46 -2.53 -23.37
C SER A 9 4.72 -1.97 -21.97
N LEU A 10 4.38 -2.74 -20.93
CA LEU A 10 4.63 -2.36 -19.53
C LEU A 10 6.13 -2.26 -19.21
N GLN A 11 6.95 -3.15 -19.80
CA GLN A 11 8.41 -3.06 -19.65
C GLN A 11 8.96 -1.79 -20.30
N SER A 12 8.46 -1.39 -21.47
CA SER A 12 8.87 -0.13 -22.10
C SER A 12 8.51 1.09 -21.26
N ASP A 13 7.31 1.10 -20.65
CA ASP A 13 6.90 2.14 -19.71
C ASP A 13 7.83 2.21 -18.49
N PHE A 14 8.07 1.06 -17.83
CA PHE A 14 8.99 0.96 -16.69
C PHE A 14 10.37 1.54 -17.00
N LEU A 15 10.93 1.23 -18.17
CA LEU A 15 12.25 1.74 -18.57
C LEU A 15 12.27 3.25 -18.79
N ASN A 16 11.19 3.82 -19.33
CA ASN A 16 11.06 5.27 -19.46
C ASN A 16 11.00 5.95 -18.08
N ARG A 17 10.29 5.35 -17.12
CA ARG A 17 10.24 5.84 -15.73
C ARG A 17 11.60 5.73 -15.04
N LEU A 18 12.31 4.62 -15.25
CA LEU A 18 13.63 4.36 -14.67
C LEU A 18 14.74 5.27 -15.22
N THR A 19 14.63 5.70 -16.48
CA THR A 19 15.61 6.60 -17.13
C THR A 19 15.36 8.09 -16.90
N SER A 20 14.11 8.49 -16.65
CA SER A 20 13.73 9.89 -16.41
C SER A 20 14.01 10.39 -14.99
N SER A 21 14.65 9.57 -14.13
CA SER A 21 14.82 9.83 -12.69
C SER A 21 13.51 10.03 -11.91
N CYS A 22 12.36 9.79 -12.54
CA CYS A 22 11.03 9.80 -11.93
C CYS A 22 10.71 8.48 -11.19
N LEU A 23 11.70 7.85 -10.57
CA LEU A 23 11.53 6.60 -9.82
C LEU A 23 11.38 6.79 -8.32
N LEU A 24 10.85 7.94 -7.92
CA LEU A 24 10.41 8.21 -6.57
C LEU A 24 9.10 8.97 -6.64
N HIS A 25 7.99 8.26 -6.88
CA HIS A 25 6.66 8.52 -6.33
C HIS A 25 5.63 7.59 -7.02
N CYS A 26 5.33 6.44 -6.41
CA CYS A 26 3.96 5.93 -6.52
C CYS A 26 3.16 6.71 -5.47
N GLU A 27 2.50 7.80 -5.89
CA GLU A 27 1.56 8.57 -5.05
C GLU A 27 0.29 7.77 -4.71
N ILE A 28 0.16 6.57 -5.27
CA ILE A 28 -0.99 5.70 -5.11
C ILE A 28 -0.60 4.57 -4.17
N GLU A 29 -1.09 4.65 -2.94
CA GLU A 29 -1.05 3.58 -1.96
C GLU A 29 -1.60 2.29 -2.62
N GLY A 30 -0.91 1.15 -2.50
CA GLY A 30 -1.32 -0.14 -3.10
C GLY A 30 -0.54 -0.59 -4.33
N GLN A 31 0.18 0.31 -5.01
CA GLN A 31 1.13 -0.12 -6.03
C GLN A 31 2.43 -0.63 -5.40
N HIS A 32 2.91 -1.80 -5.84
CA HIS A 32 4.24 -2.27 -5.46
C HIS A 32 5.29 -1.33 -6.04
N SER A 33 6.00 -0.61 -5.17
CA SER A 33 7.24 0.06 -5.53
C SER A 33 8.14 -0.91 -6.30
N GLU A 34 8.58 -0.55 -7.52
CA GLU A 34 9.59 -1.34 -8.25
C GLU A 34 10.96 -1.31 -7.56
N LEU A 35 11.11 -0.45 -6.55
CA LEU A 35 12.23 -0.36 -5.64
C LEU A 35 11.98 -1.20 -4.39
N THR A 36 12.90 -2.12 -4.13
CA THR A 36 13.00 -2.90 -2.89
C THR A 36 14.20 -2.41 -2.09
N ILE A 37 14.00 -2.11 -0.80
CA ILE A 37 15.05 -1.59 0.10
C ILE A 37 15.42 -2.65 1.13
N ILE A 38 16.68 -3.07 1.15
CA ILE A 38 17.21 -3.99 2.17
C ILE A 38 18.12 -3.20 3.12
N SER A 39 17.67 -2.97 4.36
CA SER A 39 18.39 -2.20 5.39
C SER A 39 18.28 -2.82 6.79
N GLY A 40 19.07 -2.33 7.75
CA GLY A 40 18.98 -2.71 9.16
C GLY A 40 19.50 -4.11 9.49
N ASP A 41 18.84 -4.81 10.42
CA ASP A 41 19.28 -6.13 10.93
C ASP A 41 19.32 -7.21 9.85
N ARG A 42 18.40 -7.17 8.88
CA ARG A 42 18.36 -8.13 7.76
C ARG A 42 19.64 -8.06 6.93
N LEU A 43 20.10 -6.85 6.61
CA LEU A 43 21.34 -6.64 5.87
C LEU A 43 22.55 -7.14 6.65
N LYS A 44 22.56 -6.93 7.98
CA LYS A 44 23.62 -7.44 8.86
C LYS A 44 23.71 -8.96 8.80
N SER A 45 22.59 -9.67 8.94
CA SER A 45 22.56 -11.15 8.85
C SER A 45 23.05 -11.67 7.49
N LEU A 46 22.63 -11.04 6.39
CA LEU A 46 23.09 -11.42 5.05
C LEU A 46 24.60 -11.23 4.90
N ARG A 47 25.15 -10.12 5.41
CA ARG A 47 26.59 -9.86 5.36
C ARG A 47 27.37 -10.88 6.16
N GLU A 48 26.95 -11.19 7.38
CA GLU A 48 27.59 -12.21 8.22
C GLU A 48 27.61 -13.57 7.52
N PHE A 49 26.48 -13.97 6.94
CA PHE A 49 26.38 -15.19 6.14
C PHE A 49 27.32 -15.19 4.93
N CYS A 50 27.34 -14.10 4.15
CA CYS A 50 28.19 -13.99 2.98
C CYS A 50 29.68 -14.04 3.34
N TRP A 51 30.07 -13.50 4.49
CA TRP A 51 31.44 -13.59 5.02
C TRP A 51 31.83 -15.02 5.35
N LEU A 52 30.99 -15.73 6.10
CA LEU A 52 31.21 -17.15 6.42
C LEU A 52 31.37 -17.99 5.16
N MET A 53 30.54 -17.74 4.15
CA MET A 53 30.62 -18.43 2.86
C MET A 53 31.88 -18.05 2.07
N ALA A 54 32.26 -16.78 2.04
CA ALA A 54 33.47 -16.34 1.37
C ALA A 54 34.73 -16.97 1.97
N GLU A 55 34.80 -17.08 3.30
CA GLU A 55 35.89 -17.75 4.02
C GLU A 55 35.91 -19.26 3.73
N LYS A 56 34.75 -19.94 3.84
CA LYS A 56 34.60 -21.37 3.57
C LYS A 56 35.07 -21.77 2.17
N TYR A 57 34.93 -20.86 1.21
CA TYR A 57 35.11 -21.13 -0.21
C TYR A 57 36.28 -20.37 -0.87
N LYS A 58 37.23 -19.86 -0.09
CA LYS A 58 38.47 -19.20 -0.56
C LYS A 58 39.36 -20.16 -1.36
N ARG A 59 39.07 -20.37 -2.64
CA ARG A 59 39.81 -21.35 -3.49
C ARG A 59 40.74 -20.73 -4.52
N THR A 60 40.46 -19.53 -5.03
CA THR A 60 41.25 -18.93 -6.13
C THR A 60 41.19 -17.40 -6.19
N SER A 61 40.09 -16.76 -5.75
CA SER A 61 39.90 -15.31 -5.77
C SER A 61 40.10 -14.66 -4.39
N PRO A 62 40.40 -13.35 -4.32
CA PRO A 62 40.35 -12.59 -3.08
C PRO A 62 39.03 -12.81 -2.34
N VAL A 63 39.09 -13.00 -1.01
CA VAL A 63 37.88 -13.26 -0.18
C VAL A 63 36.83 -12.17 -0.39
N ARG A 64 37.29 -10.93 -0.53
CA ARG A 64 36.45 -9.78 -0.81
C ARG A 64 35.63 -9.93 -2.10
N ASP A 65 36.24 -10.37 -3.19
CA ASP A 65 35.52 -10.54 -4.47
C ASP A 65 34.47 -11.65 -4.37
N VAL A 66 34.80 -12.74 -3.65
CA VAL A 66 33.86 -13.82 -3.38
C VAL A 66 32.70 -13.33 -2.51
N PHE A 67 33.00 -12.56 -1.47
CA PHE A 67 32.01 -11.93 -0.60
C PHE A 67 31.05 -11.03 -1.40
N ILE A 68 31.59 -10.10 -2.21
CA ILE A 68 30.76 -9.17 -3.00
C ILE A 68 29.87 -9.92 -3.99
N ASN A 69 30.39 -10.96 -4.64
CA ASN A 69 29.59 -11.76 -5.57
C ASN A 69 28.47 -12.55 -4.85
N ASN A 70 28.75 -13.12 -3.69
CA ASN A 70 27.74 -13.79 -2.86
C ASN A 70 26.67 -12.80 -2.39
N LEU A 71 27.10 -11.62 -1.90
CA LEU A 71 26.20 -10.58 -1.42
C LEU A 71 25.28 -10.10 -2.55
N LYS A 72 25.81 -9.88 -3.76
CA LYS A 72 25.00 -9.54 -4.95
C LYS A 72 23.91 -10.59 -5.24
N GLY A 73 24.28 -11.87 -5.19
CA GLY A 73 23.34 -12.98 -5.38
C GLY A 73 22.23 -12.97 -4.32
N LYS A 74 22.63 -12.97 -3.03
CA LYS A 74 21.70 -13.01 -1.91
C LYS A 74 20.79 -11.78 -1.82
N LEU A 75 21.28 -10.58 -2.12
CA LEU A 75 20.43 -9.40 -2.24
C LEU A 75 19.35 -9.60 -3.32
N GLY A 76 19.68 -10.21 -4.46
CA GLY A 76 18.70 -10.49 -5.51
C GLY A 76 17.67 -11.54 -5.12
N GLU A 77 18.12 -12.63 -4.49
CA GLU A 77 17.23 -13.67 -3.95
C GLU A 77 16.21 -13.08 -2.97
N GLU A 78 16.63 -12.17 -2.10
CA GLU A 78 15.72 -11.51 -1.14
C GLU A 78 14.64 -10.67 -1.83
N VAL A 79 14.97 -9.97 -2.93
CA VAL A 79 13.97 -9.23 -3.72
C VAL A 79 12.90 -10.17 -4.27
N VAL A 80 13.30 -11.36 -4.75
CA VAL A 80 12.36 -12.34 -5.29
C VAL A 80 11.53 -12.96 -4.17
N LYS A 81 12.14 -13.27 -3.03
CA LYS A 81 11.47 -13.79 -1.84
C LYS A 81 10.45 -12.81 -1.27
N GLU A 82 10.77 -11.52 -1.22
CA GLU A 82 9.82 -10.50 -0.74
C GLU A 82 8.59 -10.39 -1.65
N ARG A 83 8.78 -10.55 -2.97
CA ARG A 83 7.70 -10.40 -3.95
C ARG A 83 6.86 -11.65 -4.17
N LEU A 84 7.44 -12.83 -3.99
CA LEU A 84 6.76 -14.10 -4.29
C LEU A 84 6.54 -14.97 -3.05
N ALA A 85 7.27 -14.74 -1.95
CA ALA A 85 7.09 -15.37 -0.63
C ALA A 85 6.69 -16.86 -0.70
N ASP A 86 5.52 -17.21 -0.18
CA ASP A 86 4.98 -18.58 -0.06
C ASP A 86 4.81 -19.32 -1.40
N PHE A 87 4.97 -18.62 -2.52
CA PHE A 87 4.89 -19.18 -3.85
C PHE A 87 6.17 -19.91 -4.28
N ILE A 88 7.30 -19.64 -3.62
CA ILE A 88 8.60 -20.29 -3.86
C ILE A 88 9.18 -20.88 -2.55
N THR A 89 9.57 -22.16 -2.57
CA THR A 89 9.86 -22.93 -1.35
C THR A 89 11.33 -22.97 -0.95
N GLU A 90 12.15 -23.69 -1.71
CA GLU A 90 13.47 -24.10 -1.24
C GLU A 90 14.56 -23.19 -1.81
N VAL A 91 15.27 -22.51 -0.90
CA VAL A 91 16.50 -21.78 -1.20
C VAL A 91 17.68 -22.70 -0.91
N ASP A 92 18.48 -22.98 -1.93
CA ASP A 92 19.71 -23.76 -1.74
C ASP A 92 20.81 -22.86 -1.15
N TYR A 93 20.82 -22.76 0.18
CA TYR A 93 21.79 -21.95 0.92
C TYR A 93 23.22 -22.53 0.90
N GLU A 94 23.44 -23.76 0.40
CA GLU A 94 24.75 -24.42 0.47
C GLU A 94 25.64 -24.20 -0.77
N LYS A 95 25.15 -23.54 -1.83
CA LYS A 95 25.83 -23.47 -3.13
C LYS A 95 26.30 -22.07 -3.50
N ARG A 96 27.42 -22.04 -4.23
CA ARG A 96 28.14 -20.81 -4.58
C ARG A 96 27.44 -20.13 -5.75
N PHE A 97 26.94 -18.91 -5.52
CA PHE A 97 26.54 -17.86 -6.49
C PHE A 97 25.45 -18.22 -7.53
N GLY A 98 24.54 -17.26 -7.79
CA GLY A 98 23.58 -17.33 -8.90
C GLY A 98 24.29 -17.38 -10.26
N GLY A 99 23.87 -18.28 -11.13
CA GLY A 99 24.43 -18.52 -12.46
C GLY A 99 25.37 -19.71 -12.59
N ASP A 100 25.30 -20.64 -11.65
CA ASP A 100 25.98 -21.93 -11.72
C ASP A 100 25.18 -22.98 -12.51
N GLY A 101 24.02 -22.62 -13.07
CA GLY A 101 23.15 -23.52 -13.80
C GLY A 101 22.13 -24.25 -12.94
N LYS A 102 22.07 -24.00 -11.62
CA LYS A 102 21.07 -24.61 -10.76
C LYS A 102 19.85 -23.71 -10.61
N SER A 103 18.91 -24.14 -9.79
CA SER A 103 17.71 -23.38 -9.48
C SER A 103 17.91 -22.73 -8.12
N ASP A 104 17.79 -21.41 -8.06
CA ASP A 104 17.88 -20.65 -6.80
C ASP A 104 16.60 -20.83 -5.98
N PHE A 105 15.47 -20.98 -6.67
CA PHE A 105 14.17 -21.27 -6.08
C PHE A 105 13.42 -22.33 -6.90
N THR A 106 12.48 -23.01 -6.24
CA THR A 106 11.51 -23.90 -6.91
C THR A 106 10.08 -23.52 -6.51
N LEU A 107 9.11 -23.85 -7.36
CA LEU A 107 7.71 -23.54 -7.06
C LEU A 107 7.17 -24.44 -5.96
N THR A 108 6.42 -23.86 -5.02
CA THR A 108 5.77 -24.59 -3.92
C THR A 108 4.88 -25.73 -4.42
N ALA A 109 4.14 -25.47 -5.51
CA ALA A 109 3.26 -26.44 -6.12
C ALA A 109 3.98 -27.51 -6.96
N ASN A 110 5.20 -27.23 -7.43
CA ASN A 110 5.95 -28.12 -8.29
C ASN A 110 7.47 -27.89 -8.19
N SER A 111 8.16 -28.72 -7.41
CA SER A 111 9.60 -28.61 -7.18
C SER A 111 10.47 -28.93 -8.39
N LEU A 112 9.89 -29.44 -9.50
CA LEU A 112 10.61 -29.65 -10.76
C LEU A 112 10.80 -28.35 -11.54
N ILE A 113 10.12 -27.27 -11.15
CA ILE A 113 10.10 -26.02 -11.87
C ILE A 113 11.00 -25.02 -11.15
N GLY A 114 12.18 -24.81 -11.74
CA GLY A 114 13.22 -23.93 -11.21
C GLY A 114 13.09 -22.48 -11.65
N VAL A 115 13.49 -21.58 -10.76
CA VAL A 115 13.65 -20.14 -10.97
C VAL A 115 15.11 -19.78 -10.68
N GLU A 116 15.76 -19.16 -11.65
CA GLU A 116 17.13 -18.66 -11.53
C GLU A 116 17.09 -17.14 -11.35
N VAL A 117 17.87 -16.61 -10.40
CA VAL A 117 17.96 -15.19 -10.07
C VAL A 117 19.34 -14.64 -10.43
N LYS A 118 19.35 -13.62 -11.28
CA LYS A 118 20.59 -12.98 -11.73
C LYS A 118 20.66 -11.52 -11.33
N SER A 119 21.54 -11.21 -10.39
CA SER A 119 21.83 -9.84 -9.97
C SER A 119 23.00 -9.23 -10.74
N ARG A 120 22.84 -7.99 -11.20
CA ARG A 120 23.91 -7.21 -11.82
C ARG A 120 23.87 -5.77 -11.36
N HIS A 121 25.07 -5.21 -11.17
CA HIS A 121 25.23 -3.79 -10.90
C HIS A 121 25.54 -3.03 -12.19
N GLY A 122 25.08 -1.78 -12.30
CA GLY A 122 25.42 -0.88 -13.40
C GLY A 122 24.26 -0.03 -13.91
N SER A 123 24.50 0.71 -15.00
CA SER A 123 23.49 1.54 -15.65
C SER A 123 22.59 0.73 -16.58
N ILE A 124 21.33 1.16 -16.70
CA ILE A 124 20.25 0.54 -17.49
C ILE A 124 20.69 0.23 -18.93
N ASP A 125 21.38 1.16 -19.58
CA ASP A 125 21.79 1.03 -21.00
C ASP A 125 22.96 0.07 -21.21
N ARG A 126 23.73 -0.22 -20.16
CA ARG A 126 24.98 -1.00 -20.24
C ARG A 126 24.88 -2.35 -19.55
N VAL A 127 23.92 -2.50 -18.64
CA VAL A 127 23.75 -3.74 -17.88
C VAL A 127 23.31 -4.86 -18.82
N ARG A 128 24.00 -6.00 -18.68
CA ARG A 128 23.75 -7.20 -19.46
C ARG A 128 23.76 -8.41 -18.55
N TRP A 129 22.77 -9.25 -18.73
CA TRP A 129 22.76 -10.59 -18.15
C TRP A 129 23.24 -11.59 -19.18
N SER A 130 23.75 -12.71 -18.70
CA SER A 130 24.21 -13.81 -19.53
C SER A 130 23.62 -15.11 -18.99
N VAL A 131 23.11 -15.95 -19.87
CA VAL A 131 22.57 -17.27 -19.53
C VAL A 131 23.18 -18.32 -20.46
N SER A 132 23.50 -19.47 -19.90
CA SER A 132 24.02 -20.66 -20.58
C SER A 132 22.88 -21.62 -20.95
N ALA A 133 23.18 -22.56 -21.84
CA ALA A 133 22.23 -23.62 -22.20
C ALA A 133 21.79 -24.45 -20.98
N GLU A 134 22.69 -24.72 -20.04
CA GLU A 134 22.39 -25.47 -18.81
C GLU A 134 21.37 -24.73 -17.92
N GLU A 135 21.54 -23.42 -17.74
CA GLU A 135 20.60 -22.57 -16.99
C GLU A 135 19.21 -22.54 -17.64
N VAL A 136 19.13 -22.56 -18.98
CA VAL A 136 17.86 -22.57 -19.72
C VAL A 136 17.15 -23.92 -19.62
N GLU A 137 17.90 -25.02 -19.58
CA GLU A 137 17.34 -26.37 -19.47
C GLU A 137 16.73 -26.64 -18.08
N LYS A 138 17.36 -26.13 -17.03
CA LYS A 138 16.99 -26.44 -15.63
C LYS A 138 15.97 -25.49 -15.02
N ASN A 139 15.72 -24.34 -15.65
CA ASN A 139 14.84 -23.32 -15.10
C ASN A 139 13.71 -22.98 -16.07
N ALA A 140 12.53 -22.66 -15.55
CA ALA A 140 11.40 -22.17 -16.35
C ALA A 140 11.48 -20.67 -16.63
N VAL A 141 12.21 -19.94 -15.78
CA VAL A 141 12.36 -18.49 -15.88
C VAL A 141 13.71 -18.04 -15.34
N ILE A 142 14.23 -16.97 -15.95
CA ILE A 142 15.36 -16.21 -15.43
C ILE A 142 14.84 -14.86 -14.93
N VAL A 143 14.99 -14.59 -13.64
CA VAL A 143 14.62 -13.32 -13.01
C VAL A 143 15.87 -12.44 -12.90
N CYS A 144 15.76 -11.17 -13.28
CA CYS A 144 16.89 -10.26 -13.34
C CYS A 144 16.72 -9.12 -12.35
N ILE A 145 17.72 -8.92 -11.50
CA ILE A 145 17.77 -7.84 -10.50
C ILE A 145 18.85 -6.84 -10.89
N LEU A 146 18.49 -5.56 -10.88
CA LEU A 146 19.39 -4.44 -11.14
C LEU A 146 19.76 -3.75 -9.82
N ILE A 147 21.06 -3.60 -9.59
CA ILE A 147 21.64 -2.82 -8.50
C ILE A 147 22.25 -1.57 -9.11
N GLN A 148 21.69 -0.39 -8.87
CA GLN A 148 22.21 0.82 -9.50
C GLN A 148 23.57 1.23 -8.93
N GLU A 149 23.77 0.97 -7.63
CA GLU A 149 25.01 1.28 -6.93
C GLU A 149 25.99 0.10 -6.91
N GLU A 150 27.28 0.40 -6.81
CA GLU A 150 28.28 -0.63 -6.58
C GLU A 150 28.12 -1.21 -5.17
N VAL A 151 28.02 -2.53 -5.09
CA VAL A 151 27.89 -3.24 -3.81
C VAL A 151 29.16 -3.09 -3.01
N ASN A 152 29.04 -2.56 -1.79
CA ASN A 152 30.15 -2.36 -0.88
C ASN A 152 29.84 -2.79 0.57
N GLU A 153 30.87 -3.16 1.30
CA GLU A 153 30.74 -3.66 2.68
C GLU A 153 30.27 -2.59 3.67
N ALA A 154 30.33 -1.30 3.35
CA ALA A 154 30.01 -0.22 4.30
C ALA A 154 28.57 0.30 4.20
N GLN A 155 27.82 -0.08 3.16
CA GLN A 155 26.44 0.35 2.94
C GLN A 155 25.52 -0.07 4.10
N SER A 156 24.70 0.88 4.56
CA SER A 156 23.66 0.69 5.57
C SER A 156 22.32 0.21 4.97
N ALA A 157 22.13 0.44 3.66
CA ALA A 157 20.95 0.04 2.91
C ALA A 157 21.30 -0.20 1.43
N TYR A 158 20.50 -1.01 0.75
CA TYR A 158 20.60 -1.30 -0.68
C TYR A 158 19.27 -1.05 -1.39
N HIS A 159 19.32 -0.26 -2.46
CA HIS A 159 18.22 0.02 -3.37
C HIS A 159 18.30 -0.92 -4.57
N LEU A 160 17.33 -1.83 -4.68
CA LEU A 160 17.32 -2.92 -5.65
C LEU A 160 16.07 -2.85 -6.51
N PHE A 161 16.23 -3.06 -7.82
CA PHE A 161 15.13 -3.06 -8.76
C PHE A 161 14.93 -4.43 -9.36
N LEU A 162 13.69 -4.92 -9.38
CA LEU A 162 13.34 -6.09 -10.18
C LEU A 162 13.26 -5.66 -11.64
N ALA A 163 14.33 -5.91 -12.38
CA ALA A 163 14.50 -5.41 -13.75
C ALA A 163 13.55 -6.08 -14.75
N GLY A 164 13.04 -7.26 -14.40
CA GLY A 164 12.11 -8.05 -15.19
C GLY A 164 12.45 -9.54 -15.16
N PHE A 165 11.75 -10.31 -15.97
CA PHE A 165 12.00 -11.75 -16.11
C PHE A 165 12.00 -12.18 -17.58
N LEU A 166 12.58 -13.35 -17.85
CA LEU A 166 12.62 -13.93 -19.19
C LEU A 166 12.24 -15.43 -19.12
N PRO A 167 11.09 -15.82 -19.70
CA PRO A 167 10.75 -17.23 -19.91
C PRO A 167 11.86 -17.96 -20.68
N THR A 168 12.34 -19.08 -20.15
CA THR A 168 13.44 -19.82 -20.79
C THR A 168 13.04 -20.38 -22.15
N GLN A 169 11.76 -20.72 -22.35
CA GLN A 169 11.17 -21.10 -23.64
C GLN A 169 11.32 -20.02 -24.75
N MET A 170 11.50 -18.75 -24.38
CA MET A 170 11.73 -17.67 -25.35
C MET A 170 13.22 -17.56 -25.76
N ILE A 171 14.10 -18.29 -25.08
CA ILE A 171 15.54 -18.23 -25.28
C ILE A 171 15.96 -19.32 -26.28
N LYS A 172 16.22 -18.91 -27.52
CA LYS A 172 16.70 -19.82 -28.57
C LYS A 172 18.22 -19.95 -28.50
N LEU A 173 18.72 -20.91 -27.72
CA LEU A 173 20.14 -21.27 -27.66
C LEU A 173 20.39 -22.56 -28.46
N LYS A 174 21.44 -22.57 -29.29
CA LYS A 174 21.91 -23.77 -30.00
C LYS A 174 23.15 -24.38 -29.34
N THR A 175 24.10 -23.55 -28.90
CA THR A 175 25.26 -23.89 -28.06
C THR A 175 25.78 -22.60 -27.39
N GLY A 176 26.43 -22.70 -26.23
CA GLY A 176 27.14 -21.59 -25.58
C GLY A 176 26.32 -20.73 -24.61
N LYS A 177 26.66 -19.43 -24.53
CA LYS A 177 26.01 -18.42 -23.67
C LYS A 177 25.40 -17.32 -24.54
N ILE A 178 24.22 -16.83 -24.17
CA ILE A 178 23.61 -15.64 -24.77
C ILE A 178 23.61 -14.52 -23.74
N SER A 179 23.80 -13.29 -24.21
CA SER A 179 23.66 -12.10 -23.39
C SER A 179 22.47 -11.27 -23.83
N PHE A 180 21.70 -10.77 -22.88
CA PHE A 180 20.55 -9.91 -23.11
C PHE A 180 20.55 -8.70 -22.18
N GLY A 181 19.93 -7.62 -22.65
CA GLY A 181 19.76 -6.37 -21.89
C GLY A 181 18.36 -6.28 -21.31
N ILE A 182 18.14 -5.24 -20.50
CA ILE A 182 16.88 -5.03 -19.80
C ILE A 182 15.67 -4.86 -20.74
N ASN A 183 15.89 -4.32 -21.94
CA ASN A 183 14.85 -4.12 -22.97
C ASN A 183 14.31 -5.45 -23.56
N GLN A 184 14.97 -6.57 -23.28
CA GLN A 184 14.58 -7.89 -23.77
C GLN A 184 13.81 -8.70 -22.72
N LEU A 185 13.66 -8.16 -21.51
CA LEU A 185 12.90 -8.76 -20.43
C LEU A 185 11.39 -8.48 -20.59
N LEU A 186 10.58 -9.29 -19.92
CA LEU A 186 9.18 -9.01 -19.66
C LEU A 186 9.04 -8.26 -18.34
N TYR A 187 7.95 -7.48 -18.23
CA TYR A 187 7.68 -6.68 -17.06
C TYR A 187 7.62 -7.49 -15.78
N GLY A 188 8.36 -7.03 -14.77
CA GLY A 188 8.52 -7.70 -13.48
C GLY A 188 7.22 -8.03 -12.76
N GLY A 189 6.23 -7.14 -12.83
CA GLY A 189 4.92 -7.36 -12.19
C GLY A 189 4.13 -8.54 -12.77
N GLY A 190 4.44 -9.00 -13.98
CA GLY A 190 3.80 -10.18 -14.59
C GLY A 190 4.41 -11.51 -14.16
N LEU A 191 5.46 -11.52 -13.35
CA LEU A 191 6.21 -12.73 -13.00
C LEU A 191 5.34 -13.73 -12.24
N PHE A 192 4.59 -13.27 -11.24
CA PHE A 192 3.69 -14.12 -10.46
C PHE A 192 2.66 -14.81 -11.36
N SER A 193 1.93 -14.03 -12.17
CA SER A 193 0.91 -14.55 -13.11
C SER A 193 1.50 -15.50 -14.14
N TYR A 194 2.73 -15.28 -14.61
CA TYR A 194 3.42 -16.21 -15.50
C TYR A 194 3.71 -17.53 -14.79
N LEU A 195 4.24 -17.46 -13.57
CA LEU A 195 4.59 -18.67 -12.83
C LEU A 195 3.37 -19.47 -12.35
N GLU A 196 2.24 -18.81 -12.10
CA GLU A 196 0.99 -19.44 -11.71
C GLU A 196 0.49 -20.47 -12.75
N GLN A 197 0.82 -20.26 -14.03
CA GLN A 197 0.49 -21.18 -15.12
C GLN A 197 1.10 -22.59 -14.93
N PHE A 198 2.13 -22.70 -14.09
CA PHE A 198 2.81 -23.95 -13.80
C PHE A 198 2.26 -24.71 -12.59
N GLN A 199 1.19 -24.23 -11.94
CA GLN A 199 0.57 -24.89 -10.78
C GLN A 199 -0.15 -26.23 -11.09
N VAL A 200 -0.05 -26.77 -12.31
CA VAL A 200 -0.80 -27.97 -12.71
C VAL A 200 -0.06 -29.28 -12.38
N SER A 201 -0.33 -29.86 -11.20
CA SER A 201 -0.87 -31.24 -11.03
C SER A 201 -0.88 -31.73 -9.57
N PRO A 202 -2.02 -32.22 -9.05
CA PRO A 202 -2.04 -33.34 -8.12
C PRO A 202 -1.92 -34.65 -8.92
N ASN A 203 -0.80 -35.36 -8.76
CA ASN A 203 -0.44 -36.66 -9.36
C ASN A 203 -1.61 -37.53 -9.91
N PRO A 204 -1.62 -37.90 -11.21
CA PRO A 204 -2.24 -39.13 -11.66
C PRO A 204 -1.22 -40.29 -11.55
N HIS A 205 -1.71 -41.47 -11.14
CA HIS A 205 -1.00 -42.76 -11.02
C HIS A 205 -0.40 -43.12 -9.66
N LYS A 206 -1.24 -43.75 -8.83
CA LYS A 206 -0.99 -45.10 -8.30
C LYS A 206 -2.31 -45.75 -7.83
N SER A 207 -2.93 -46.54 -8.70
CA SER A 207 -3.37 -47.91 -8.41
C SER A 207 -4.19 -48.45 -9.58
N ASN A 208 -3.64 -49.48 -10.22
CA ASN A 208 -4.43 -50.44 -10.96
C ASN A 208 -5.43 -51.08 -10.00
N LEU A 209 -6.72 -51.07 -10.35
CA LEU A 209 -7.66 -52.15 -10.03
C LEU A 209 -8.90 -52.05 -10.95
N ALA A 210 -8.98 -53.04 -11.84
CA ALA A 210 -10.14 -53.63 -12.50
C ALA A 210 -11.15 -52.74 -13.25
N GLN A 211 -11.14 -52.90 -14.58
CA GLN A 211 -12.28 -52.70 -15.47
C GLN A 211 -13.53 -53.43 -14.96
N SER A 212 -14.68 -52.75 -14.88
CA SER A 212 -15.97 -53.38 -15.16
C SER A 212 -17.04 -52.37 -15.61
N GLN A 213 -17.45 -52.55 -16.86
CA GLN A 213 -18.82 -52.38 -17.39
C GLN A 213 -19.53 -51.02 -17.18
N LEU A 214 -19.31 -50.10 -18.13
CA LEU A 214 -20.26 -49.03 -18.44
C LEU A 214 -21.37 -49.57 -19.36
N ILE A 215 -22.54 -49.79 -18.76
CA ILE A 215 -23.83 -49.81 -19.45
C ILE A 215 -24.06 -48.41 -20.03
N LYS A 216 -24.32 -48.30 -21.33
CA LYS A 216 -24.80 -47.06 -21.95
C LYS A 216 -26.30 -46.88 -21.65
N PRO A 217 -26.74 -45.69 -21.24
CA PRO A 217 -28.10 -45.24 -21.51
C PRO A 217 -28.11 -44.17 -22.60
N GLN A 218 -29.00 -44.39 -23.57
CA GLN A 218 -29.45 -43.42 -24.56
C GLN A 218 -30.47 -42.47 -23.91
N SER A 219 -30.26 -41.17 -24.05
CA SER A 219 -31.25 -40.09 -24.25
C SER A 219 -30.49 -38.76 -24.15
N ALA A 220 -30.84 -37.79 -25.02
CA ALA A 220 -30.09 -36.55 -25.18
C ALA A 220 -29.92 -35.82 -23.83
N PRO A 221 -28.69 -35.40 -23.45
CA PRO A 221 -28.48 -34.86 -22.11
C PRO A 221 -29.07 -33.45 -22.05
N VAL A 222 -29.98 -33.26 -21.09
CA VAL A 222 -30.10 -32.00 -20.36
C VAL A 222 -28.67 -31.52 -20.08
N ASP A 223 -28.33 -30.27 -20.41
CA ASP A 223 -26.99 -29.74 -20.16
C ASP A 223 -26.63 -29.92 -18.68
N LEU A 224 -25.80 -30.93 -18.39
CA LEU A 224 -25.45 -31.35 -17.03
C LEU A 224 -24.82 -30.20 -16.26
N THR A 225 -24.15 -29.27 -16.97
CA THR A 225 -23.63 -28.01 -16.41
C THR A 225 -24.76 -27.17 -15.82
N ILE A 226 -25.83 -26.95 -16.58
CA ILE A 226 -27.01 -26.17 -16.16
C ILE A 226 -27.73 -26.88 -15.01
N PHE A 227 -27.83 -28.21 -15.05
CA PHE A 227 -28.42 -28.99 -13.96
C PHE A 227 -27.67 -28.78 -12.64
N TYR A 228 -26.34 -28.96 -12.65
CA TYR A 228 -25.51 -28.80 -11.45
C TYR A 228 -25.41 -27.35 -10.98
N LEU A 229 -25.45 -26.37 -11.89
CA LEU A 229 -25.57 -24.95 -11.55
C LEU A 229 -26.88 -24.64 -10.81
N THR A 230 -28.00 -25.10 -11.36
CA THR A 230 -29.33 -24.89 -10.74
C THR A 230 -29.41 -25.55 -9.37
N LEU A 231 -28.88 -26.76 -9.25
CA LEU A 231 -28.82 -27.48 -7.99
C LEU A 231 -27.93 -26.77 -6.95
N GLY A 232 -26.77 -26.25 -7.40
CA GLY A 232 -25.89 -25.43 -6.55
C GLY A 232 -26.56 -24.16 -6.05
N ASP A 233 -27.31 -23.47 -6.93
CA ASP A 233 -28.07 -22.27 -6.56
C ASP A 233 -29.16 -22.58 -5.53
N GLU A 234 -29.86 -23.71 -5.67
CA GLU A 234 -30.87 -24.17 -4.71
C GLU A 234 -30.26 -24.47 -3.32
N TYR A 235 -29.13 -25.18 -3.28
CA TYR A 235 -28.40 -25.42 -2.04
C TYR A 235 -27.88 -24.12 -1.41
N LEU A 236 -27.41 -23.17 -2.21
CA LEU A 236 -26.98 -21.86 -1.73
C LEU A 236 -28.13 -21.09 -1.08
N GLN A 237 -29.33 -21.10 -1.69
CA GLN A 237 -30.53 -20.48 -1.10
C GLN A 237 -30.92 -21.12 0.24
N LYS A 238 -30.78 -22.45 0.35
CA LYS A 238 -31.00 -23.20 1.60
C LYS A 238 -29.86 -23.05 2.62
N ARG A 239 -28.79 -22.33 2.28
CA ARG A 239 -27.55 -22.19 3.07
C ARG A 239 -26.81 -23.52 3.32
N GLU A 240 -27.02 -24.49 2.45
CA GLU A 240 -26.32 -25.78 2.45
C GLU A 240 -25.00 -25.65 1.67
N TYR A 241 -24.06 -24.88 2.23
CA TYR A 241 -22.87 -24.42 1.50
C TYR A 241 -21.98 -25.55 0.97
N ALA A 242 -21.80 -26.65 1.73
CA ALA A 242 -21.01 -27.79 1.28
C ALA A 242 -21.64 -28.52 0.07
N ALA A 243 -22.96 -28.63 0.05
CA ALA A 243 -23.70 -29.23 -1.06
C ALA A 243 -23.69 -28.31 -2.30
N ALA A 244 -23.75 -27.00 -2.08
CA ALA A 244 -23.59 -25.99 -3.14
C ALA A 244 -22.20 -26.07 -3.78
N ILE A 245 -21.12 -26.08 -2.98
CA ILE A 245 -19.74 -26.22 -3.47
C ILE A 245 -19.56 -27.51 -4.27
N ASN A 246 -20.07 -28.64 -3.75
CA ASN A 246 -19.99 -29.91 -4.48
C ASN A 246 -20.71 -29.81 -5.83
N SER A 247 -21.91 -29.25 -5.86
CA SER A 247 -22.69 -29.10 -7.10
C SER A 247 -21.98 -28.19 -8.11
N TYR A 248 -21.42 -27.05 -7.69
CA TYR A 248 -20.63 -26.20 -8.59
C TYR A 248 -19.35 -26.88 -9.07
N ASN A 249 -18.66 -27.65 -8.22
CA ASN A 249 -17.51 -28.44 -8.63
C ASN A 249 -17.87 -29.53 -9.63
N GLN A 250 -19.06 -30.15 -9.52
CA GLN A 250 -19.57 -31.06 -10.56
C GLN A 250 -19.81 -30.30 -11.86
N ALA A 251 -20.37 -29.09 -11.83
CA ALA A 251 -20.54 -28.26 -13.02
C ALA A 251 -19.19 -27.95 -13.70
N LEU A 252 -18.14 -27.64 -12.92
CA LEU A 252 -16.78 -27.41 -13.43
C LEU A 252 -16.16 -28.64 -14.14
N GLN A 253 -16.58 -29.86 -13.79
CA GLN A 253 -16.10 -31.07 -14.50
C GLN A 253 -16.59 -31.12 -15.95
N PHE A 254 -17.74 -30.50 -16.25
CA PHE A 254 -18.33 -30.46 -17.58
C PHE A 254 -17.95 -29.18 -18.34
N ASN A 255 -17.87 -28.05 -17.63
CA ASN A 255 -17.46 -26.77 -18.20
C ASN A 255 -16.54 -26.01 -17.23
N ASN A 256 -15.23 -26.12 -17.45
CA ASN A 256 -14.21 -25.47 -16.63
C ASN A 256 -13.86 -24.04 -17.09
N SER A 257 -14.48 -23.56 -18.18
CA SER A 257 -14.20 -22.23 -18.75
C SER A 257 -15.30 -21.22 -18.44
N ASP A 258 -16.27 -21.60 -17.61
CA ASP A 258 -17.39 -20.76 -17.22
C ASP A 258 -17.06 -19.91 -16.00
N ALA A 259 -16.90 -18.60 -16.24
CA ALA A 259 -16.61 -17.63 -15.21
C ALA A 259 -17.69 -17.55 -14.12
N ASP A 260 -18.96 -17.81 -14.45
CA ASP A 260 -20.08 -17.70 -13.50
C ASP A 260 -20.00 -18.78 -12.42
N ILE A 261 -19.51 -19.98 -12.77
CA ILE A 261 -19.35 -21.07 -11.80
C ILE A 261 -18.29 -20.70 -10.75
N TYR A 262 -17.16 -20.14 -11.17
CA TYR A 262 -16.13 -19.64 -10.26
C TYR A 262 -16.62 -18.47 -9.42
N TYR A 263 -17.39 -17.54 -10.00
CA TYR A 263 -18.01 -16.45 -9.25
C TYR A 263 -18.94 -16.99 -8.15
N LYS A 264 -19.80 -17.97 -8.47
CA LYS A 264 -20.70 -18.61 -7.50
C LYS A 264 -19.95 -19.37 -6.41
N LEU A 265 -18.88 -20.09 -6.75
CA LEU A 265 -17.98 -20.70 -5.77
C LEU A 265 -17.37 -19.65 -4.83
N GLY A 266 -16.95 -18.51 -5.38
CA GLY A 266 -16.47 -17.38 -4.60
C GLY A 266 -17.53 -16.86 -3.62
N LEU A 267 -18.78 -16.70 -4.07
CA LEU A 267 -19.89 -16.28 -3.21
C LEU A 267 -20.11 -17.25 -2.04
N VAL A 268 -20.11 -18.56 -2.30
CA VAL A 268 -20.33 -19.56 -1.24
C VAL A 268 -19.19 -19.55 -0.23
N ASN A 269 -17.94 -19.49 -0.70
CA ASN A 269 -16.77 -19.43 0.18
C ASN A 269 -16.76 -18.13 1.01
N TYR A 270 -17.20 -17.00 0.44
CA TYR A 270 -17.35 -15.76 1.20
C TYR A 270 -18.40 -15.90 2.31
N GLN A 271 -19.54 -16.54 2.04
CA GLN A 271 -20.59 -16.78 3.06
C GLN A 271 -20.12 -17.74 4.18
N LEU A 272 -19.16 -18.61 3.89
CA LEU A 272 -18.50 -19.47 4.87
C LEU A 272 -17.44 -18.76 5.72
N GLY A 273 -17.07 -17.51 5.37
CA GLY A 273 -15.95 -16.79 5.98
C GLY A 273 -14.58 -17.19 5.44
N GLU A 274 -14.53 -18.06 4.42
CA GLU A 274 -13.31 -18.51 3.76
C GLU A 274 -12.85 -17.48 2.71
N TYR A 275 -12.52 -16.27 3.19
CA TYR A 275 -12.29 -15.10 2.35
C TYR A 275 -11.12 -15.28 1.37
N HIS A 276 -10.05 -15.96 1.76
CA HIS A 276 -8.93 -16.26 0.86
C HIS A 276 -9.35 -17.17 -0.29
N THR A 277 -10.09 -18.24 -0.02
CA THR A 277 -10.64 -19.14 -1.04
C THR A 277 -11.65 -18.43 -1.92
N ALA A 278 -12.44 -17.52 -1.36
CA ALA A 278 -13.35 -16.68 -2.12
C ALA A 278 -12.61 -15.79 -3.13
N ILE A 279 -11.53 -15.12 -2.70
CA ILE A 279 -10.67 -14.29 -3.56
C ILE A 279 -10.10 -15.12 -4.71
N ILE A 280 -9.55 -16.31 -4.43
CA ILE A 280 -9.02 -17.21 -5.48
C ILE A 280 -10.09 -17.50 -6.53
N ASN A 281 -11.30 -17.87 -6.11
CA ASN A 281 -12.38 -18.18 -7.04
C ASN A 281 -12.87 -16.95 -7.82
N TYR A 282 -13.00 -15.78 -7.19
CA TYR A 282 -13.35 -14.56 -7.91
C TYR A 282 -12.26 -14.15 -8.91
N SER A 283 -10.97 -14.31 -8.56
CA SER A 283 -9.86 -14.05 -9.47
C SER A 283 -9.89 -15.00 -10.67
N GLN A 284 -10.24 -16.28 -10.49
CA GLN A 284 -10.44 -17.19 -11.61
C GLN A 284 -11.63 -16.78 -12.50
N ALA A 285 -12.72 -16.29 -11.92
CA ALA A 285 -13.83 -15.74 -12.70
C ALA A 285 -13.38 -14.54 -13.56
N ILE A 286 -12.55 -13.64 -13.01
CA ILE A 286 -11.97 -12.50 -13.74
C ILE A 286 -10.99 -12.95 -14.82
N ASN A 287 -10.17 -13.97 -14.55
CA ASN A 287 -9.23 -14.51 -15.54
C ASN A 287 -9.96 -15.06 -16.77
N LEU A 288 -11.10 -15.70 -16.57
CA LEU A 288 -11.94 -16.24 -17.65
C LEU A 288 -12.77 -15.13 -18.34
N ASN A 289 -13.24 -14.14 -17.58
CA ASN A 289 -13.94 -12.97 -18.09
C ASN A 289 -13.48 -11.69 -17.40
N ILE A 290 -12.58 -10.95 -18.06
CA ILE A 290 -11.96 -9.74 -17.49
C ILE A 290 -12.97 -8.62 -17.18
N ASN A 291 -14.15 -8.65 -17.81
CA ASN A 291 -15.22 -7.68 -17.58
C ASN A 291 -16.36 -8.30 -16.75
N HIS A 292 -16.07 -9.32 -15.92
CA HIS A 292 -17.09 -9.94 -15.09
C HIS A 292 -17.73 -8.88 -14.15
N PRO A 293 -19.04 -8.56 -14.30
CA PRO A 293 -19.59 -7.32 -13.78
C PRO A 293 -19.53 -7.19 -12.25
N GLN A 294 -19.64 -8.32 -11.54
CA GLN A 294 -19.72 -8.36 -10.08
C GLN A 294 -18.45 -8.88 -9.40
N ALA A 295 -17.50 -9.47 -10.13
CA ALA A 295 -16.39 -10.20 -9.50
C ALA A 295 -15.42 -9.27 -8.76
N TYR A 296 -15.08 -8.13 -9.37
CA TYR A 296 -14.25 -7.10 -8.75
C TYR A 296 -14.88 -6.51 -7.48
N SER A 297 -16.20 -6.29 -7.46
CA SER A 297 -16.91 -5.85 -6.25
C SER A 297 -16.78 -6.89 -5.12
N GLN A 298 -16.90 -8.17 -5.44
CA GLN A 298 -16.80 -9.22 -4.41
C GLN A 298 -15.37 -9.44 -3.92
N ILE A 299 -14.36 -9.26 -4.79
CA ILE A 299 -12.95 -9.22 -4.38
C ILE A 299 -12.73 -8.06 -3.41
N GLY A 300 -13.28 -6.87 -3.71
CA GLY A 300 -13.22 -5.72 -2.82
C GLY A 300 -13.79 -6.01 -1.44
N LEU A 301 -14.97 -6.65 -1.39
CA LEU A 301 -15.60 -7.06 -0.12
C LEU A 301 -14.76 -8.10 0.62
N ALA A 302 -14.23 -9.10 -0.08
CA ALA A 302 -13.42 -10.15 0.53
C ALA A 302 -12.11 -9.59 1.12
N HIS A 303 -11.44 -8.67 0.41
CA HIS A 303 -10.25 -8.00 0.91
C HIS A 303 -10.54 -7.09 2.12
N TYR A 304 -11.69 -6.41 2.14
CA TYR A 304 -12.13 -5.64 3.29
C TYR A 304 -12.28 -6.53 4.54
N GLN A 305 -12.88 -7.72 4.41
CA GLN A 305 -13.06 -8.65 5.54
C GLN A 305 -11.75 -9.17 6.14
N ILE A 306 -10.69 -9.30 5.33
CA ILE A 306 -9.36 -9.73 5.80
C ILE A 306 -8.44 -8.56 6.19
N GLY A 307 -8.93 -7.31 6.14
CA GLY A 307 -8.18 -6.11 6.52
C GLY A 307 -7.26 -5.53 5.43
N ASN A 308 -7.31 -6.04 4.20
CA ASN A 308 -6.53 -5.54 3.07
C ASN A 308 -7.26 -4.35 2.41
N TYR A 309 -7.38 -3.25 3.15
CA TYR A 309 -8.19 -2.08 2.76
C TYR A 309 -7.76 -1.47 1.42
N GLN A 310 -6.46 -1.43 1.13
CA GLN A 310 -5.98 -0.84 -0.11
C GLN A 310 -6.35 -1.64 -1.35
N ILE A 311 -6.18 -2.96 -1.30
CA ILE A 311 -6.60 -3.86 -2.39
C ILE A 311 -8.13 -3.81 -2.57
N ALA A 312 -8.87 -3.63 -1.47
CA ALA A 312 -10.31 -3.45 -1.54
C ALA A 312 -10.70 -2.18 -2.34
N ILE A 313 -10.03 -1.05 -2.08
CA ILE A 313 -10.23 0.22 -2.81
C ILE A 313 -9.93 0.05 -4.31
N GLU A 314 -8.83 -0.61 -4.66
CA GLU A 314 -8.45 -0.88 -6.05
C GLU A 314 -9.49 -1.76 -6.75
N ALA A 315 -9.94 -2.83 -6.09
CA ALA A 315 -10.94 -3.74 -6.63
C ALA A 315 -12.29 -3.02 -6.89
N TYR A 316 -12.75 -2.16 -5.97
CA TYR A 316 -13.93 -1.33 -6.21
C TYR A 316 -13.72 -0.33 -7.34
N THR A 317 -12.51 0.24 -7.47
CA THR A 317 -12.16 1.15 -8.55
C THR A 317 -12.25 0.45 -9.91
N GLN A 318 -11.74 -0.77 -10.03
CA GLN A 318 -11.90 -1.58 -11.25
C GLN A 318 -13.37 -1.93 -11.53
N ALA A 319 -14.14 -2.28 -10.50
CA ALA A 319 -15.57 -2.53 -10.64
C ALA A 319 -16.32 -1.29 -11.19
N MET A 320 -15.91 -0.09 -10.78
CA MET A 320 -16.46 1.18 -11.28
C MET A 320 -16.04 1.52 -12.71
N ILE A 321 -14.83 1.15 -13.12
CA ILE A 321 -14.38 1.30 -14.52
C ILE A 321 -15.22 0.40 -15.44
N ILE A 322 -15.51 -0.82 -15.01
CA ILE A 322 -16.31 -1.79 -15.77
C ILE A 322 -17.78 -1.36 -15.82
N ASN A 323 -18.36 -0.96 -14.69
CA ASN A 323 -19.72 -0.44 -14.64
C ASN A 323 -19.84 0.75 -13.67
N PRO A 324 -19.82 1.98 -14.20
CA PRO A 324 -19.83 3.19 -13.38
C PRO A 324 -21.19 3.51 -12.77
N HIS A 325 -22.26 2.78 -13.12
CA HIS A 325 -23.62 3.04 -12.64
C HIS A 325 -24.01 2.17 -11.43
N ILE A 326 -23.08 1.35 -10.91
CA ILE A 326 -23.32 0.51 -9.72
C ILE A 326 -23.01 1.32 -8.46
N ALA A 327 -24.04 1.92 -7.89
CA ALA A 327 -23.96 2.76 -6.70
C ALA A 327 -23.33 2.06 -5.47
N ILE A 328 -23.55 0.75 -5.29
CA ILE A 328 -22.99 0.00 -4.14
C ILE A 328 -21.46 -0.04 -4.15
N ASN A 329 -20.81 0.00 -5.33
CA ASN A 329 -19.35 -0.02 -5.43
C ASN A 329 -18.73 1.26 -4.86
N TYR A 330 -19.34 2.41 -5.15
CA TYR A 330 -18.93 3.70 -4.59
C TYR A 330 -19.15 3.71 -3.08
N LYS A 331 -20.32 3.28 -2.60
CA LYS A 331 -20.61 3.21 -1.16
C LYS A 331 -19.59 2.32 -0.44
N ASN A 332 -19.33 1.12 -0.94
CA ASN A 332 -18.39 0.21 -0.29
C ASN A 332 -16.96 0.76 -0.32
N ARG A 333 -16.53 1.41 -1.41
CA ARG A 333 -15.22 2.09 -1.46
C ARG A 333 -15.13 3.24 -0.46
N ALA A 334 -16.22 4.00 -0.29
CA ALA A 334 -16.33 5.06 0.70
C ALA A 334 -16.23 4.52 2.13
N ASP A 335 -16.92 3.41 2.44
CA ASP A 335 -16.85 2.73 3.74
C ASP A 335 -15.39 2.35 4.07
N VAL A 336 -14.65 1.81 3.08
CA VAL A 336 -13.23 1.44 3.25
C VAL A 336 -12.33 2.67 3.41
N ARG A 337 -12.49 3.70 2.57
CA ARG A 337 -11.73 4.96 2.66
C ARG A 337 -11.93 5.64 4.00
N SER A 338 -13.16 5.66 4.50
CA SER A 338 -13.48 6.16 5.84
C SER A 338 -12.80 5.36 6.95
N HIS A 339 -12.62 4.04 6.79
CA HIS A 339 -11.93 3.21 7.78
C HIS A 339 -10.42 3.49 7.85
N ILE A 340 -9.80 3.87 6.74
CA ILE A 340 -8.36 4.18 6.67
C ILE A 340 -8.04 5.67 6.89
N GLY A 341 -9.05 6.51 7.13
CA GLY A 341 -8.88 7.93 7.39
C GLY A 341 -8.91 8.85 6.16
N ASP A 342 -9.10 8.30 4.95
CA ASP A 342 -9.33 9.07 3.72
C ASP A 342 -10.75 9.65 3.70
N THR A 343 -10.94 10.69 4.50
CA THR A 343 -12.23 11.32 4.73
C THR A 343 -12.74 12.04 3.48
N GLN A 344 -11.84 12.69 2.73
CA GLN A 344 -12.20 13.42 1.53
C GLN A 344 -12.62 12.47 0.40
N GLY A 345 -11.84 11.42 0.14
CA GLY A 345 -12.18 10.41 -0.86
C GLY A 345 -13.45 9.63 -0.51
N ALA A 346 -13.72 9.40 0.78
CA ALA A 346 -14.97 8.79 1.23
C ALA A 346 -16.19 9.68 0.92
N ILE A 347 -16.11 10.98 1.17
CA ILE A 347 -17.20 11.93 0.87
C ILE A 347 -17.52 11.95 -0.63
N GLU A 348 -16.50 12.00 -1.48
CA GLU A 348 -16.67 11.98 -2.94
C GLU A 348 -17.38 10.71 -3.43
N ASP A 349 -17.01 9.56 -2.88
CA ASP A 349 -17.61 8.29 -3.22
C ASP A 349 -19.04 8.15 -2.69
N TYR A 350 -19.32 8.56 -1.46
CA TYR A 350 -20.69 8.62 -0.95
C TYR A 350 -21.58 9.52 -1.81
N ASN A 351 -21.05 10.68 -2.25
CA ASN A 351 -21.78 11.60 -3.12
C ASN A 351 -22.16 10.94 -4.46
N GLN A 352 -21.24 10.17 -5.07
CA GLN A 352 -21.55 9.44 -6.30
C GLN A 352 -22.51 8.27 -6.06
N ALA A 353 -22.37 7.53 -4.96
CA ALA A 353 -23.28 6.46 -4.59
C ALA A 353 -24.73 6.99 -4.47
N ILE A 354 -24.90 8.12 -3.78
CA ILE A 354 -26.20 8.80 -3.59
C ILE A 354 -26.74 9.34 -4.92
N LYS A 355 -25.89 9.90 -5.79
CA LYS A 355 -26.30 10.37 -7.11
C LYS A 355 -26.85 9.25 -8.00
N LEU A 356 -26.22 8.07 -7.92
CA LEU A 356 -26.59 6.91 -8.74
C LEU A 356 -27.78 6.13 -8.17
N ASN A 357 -27.89 6.04 -6.84
CA ASN A 357 -29.05 5.49 -6.17
C ASN A 357 -29.41 6.31 -4.92
N PRO A 358 -30.44 7.20 -5.03
CA PRO A 358 -30.91 8.02 -3.93
C PRO A 358 -31.41 7.23 -2.72
N ASP A 359 -31.71 5.93 -2.85
CA ASP A 359 -32.12 5.09 -1.72
C ASP A 359 -30.95 4.72 -0.79
N TYR A 360 -29.68 4.91 -1.21
CA TYR A 360 -28.58 4.90 -0.26
C TYR A 360 -28.63 6.08 0.70
N ALA A 361 -29.46 7.10 0.41
CA ALA A 361 -29.74 8.18 1.32
C ALA A 361 -30.76 7.79 2.40
N THR A 362 -30.37 6.88 3.28
CA THR A 362 -31.25 6.35 4.34
C THR A 362 -31.15 7.09 5.67
N THR A 363 -30.18 8.00 5.84
CA THR A 363 -30.16 8.93 6.97
C THR A 363 -30.54 10.36 6.55
N GLN A 364 -31.05 11.16 7.49
CA GLN A 364 -31.44 12.57 7.26
C GLN A 364 -30.24 13.41 6.75
N LYS A 365 -29.01 12.97 7.08
CA LYS A 365 -27.71 13.40 6.54
C LYS A 365 -27.62 13.23 5.02
N ASP A 366 -27.99 12.07 4.51
CA ASP A 366 -27.82 11.73 3.09
C ASP A 366 -28.89 12.37 2.18
N LYS A 367 -30.11 12.60 2.71
CA LYS A 367 -31.19 13.28 1.97
C LYS A 367 -30.91 14.77 1.73
N GLN A 368 -30.14 15.41 2.63
CA GLN A 368 -29.72 16.80 2.47
C GLN A 368 -28.63 16.92 1.39
N ILE A 369 -27.69 15.96 1.36
CA ILE A 369 -26.65 15.83 0.33
C ILE A 369 -27.29 15.64 -1.07
N SER A 370 -28.32 14.79 -1.18
CA SER A 370 -29.06 14.56 -2.43
C SER A 370 -29.78 15.82 -2.98
N ARG A 371 -30.34 16.69 -2.12
CA ARG A 371 -31.04 17.92 -2.56
C ARG A 371 -30.08 19.03 -2.96
N TYR A 372 -28.88 19.04 -2.38
CA TYR A 372 -27.84 20.02 -2.65
C TYR A 372 -27.17 19.79 -4.02
N LEU A 373 -27.04 18.53 -4.47
CA LEU A 373 -26.36 18.15 -5.72
C LEU A 373 -27.14 18.43 -7.02
N LEU A 374 -28.43 18.76 -6.95
CA LEU A 374 -29.24 19.04 -8.13
C LEU A 374 -29.18 20.50 -8.59
N ASN A 375 -28.55 21.42 -7.84
CA ASN A 375 -28.71 22.86 -8.09
C ASN A 375 -27.47 23.70 -8.40
N ASP A 376 -26.22 23.31 -8.11
CA ASP A 376 -25.11 24.26 -8.30
C ASP A 376 -23.85 23.67 -8.97
N GLN A 377 -23.63 24.11 -10.21
CA GLN A 377 -22.46 23.88 -11.04
C GLN A 377 -21.34 24.92 -10.82
N GLN A 378 -21.38 25.76 -9.79
CA GLN A 378 -20.35 26.79 -9.63
C GLN A 378 -19.94 27.01 -8.18
N GLN A 379 -18.68 26.66 -7.93
CA GLN A 379 -17.90 26.91 -6.71
C GLN A 379 -18.45 26.19 -5.49
N LEU A 380 -17.59 25.72 -4.58
CA LEU A 380 -17.80 25.80 -3.13
C LEU A 380 -16.74 24.97 -2.40
N GLU A 381 -15.99 25.68 -1.55
CA GLU A 381 -15.27 25.14 -0.41
C GLU A 381 -16.22 24.46 0.59
N PRO A 382 -15.73 23.52 1.42
CA PRO A 382 -16.58 22.61 2.17
C PRO A 382 -17.18 23.29 3.40
N VAL A 383 -18.49 23.50 3.39
CA VAL A 383 -19.26 23.89 4.58
C VAL A 383 -20.08 22.71 5.04
N ILE A 384 -19.51 21.93 5.98
CA ILE A 384 -20.29 21.09 6.90
C ILE A 384 -21.23 22.05 7.66
N ASN A 385 -22.55 21.91 7.46
CA ASN A 385 -23.55 22.72 8.14
C ASN A 385 -23.70 22.24 9.60
N ILE A 386 -22.82 22.74 10.46
CA ILE A 386 -23.05 22.81 11.90
C ILE A 386 -24.18 23.86 12.07
N ASP A 387 -25.10 23.65 13.01
CA ASP A 387 -26.07 24.69 13.35
C ASP A 387 -25.29 26.00 13.59
N PRO A 388 -25.63 27.15 12.97
CA PRO A 388 -24.85 28.38 13.12
C PRO A 388 -24.58 28.79 14.57
N ASP A 389 -25.37 28.28 15.52
CA ASP A 389 -25.21 28.52 16.96
C ASP A 389 -24.58 27.33 17.74
N ASP A 390 -24.22 26.21 17.09
CA ASP A 390 -23.59 25.05 17.72
C ASP A 390 -22.08 25.23 17.90
N ASN A 391 -21.75 26.04 18.90
CA ASN A 391 -20.40 26.28 19.40
C ASN A 391 -19.62 24.96 19.62
N ILE A 392 -20.23 23.94 20.24
CA ILE A 392 -19.56 22.69 20.57
C ILE A 392 -19.16 21.94 19.30
N GLY A 393 -20.05 21.92 18.30
CA GLY A 393 -19.77 21.35 16.99
C GLY A 393 -18.57 22.00 16.32
N TYR A 394 -18.53 23.33 16.26
CA TYR A 394 -17.40 24.06 15.64
C TYR A 394 -16.10 23.82 16.40
N LYS A 395 -16.14 23.78 17.74
CA LYS A 395 -14.96 23.52 18.57
C LYS A 395 -14.38 22.13 18.35
N ASN A 396 -15.23 21.11 18.30
CA ASN A 396 -14.80 19.73 18.03
C ASN A 396 -14.22 19.59 16.62
N ARG A 397 -14.89 20.15 15.61
CA ARG A 397 -14.39 20.12 14.22
C ARG A 397 -13.06 20.86 14.08
N GLY A 398 -12.90 22.00 14.75
CA GLY A 398 -11.65 22.74 14.79
C GLY A 398 -10.51 21.91 15.39
N ASN A 399 -10.77 21.18 16.49
CA ASN A 399 -9.80 20.28 17.10
C ASN A 399 -9.41 19.13 16.16
N ASP A 400 -10.38 18.46 15.55
CA ASP A 400 -10.13 17.35 14.62
C ASP A 400 -9.29 17.81 13.41
N ARG A 401 -9.59 19.02 12.90
CA ARG A 401 -8.82 19.64 11.81
C ARG A 401 -7.40 20.00 12.22
N ALA A 402 -7.21 20.53 13.43
CA ALA A 402 -5.88 20.83 13.96
C ALA A 402 -5.04 19.55 14.14
N GLU A 403 -5.63 18.47 14.66
CA GLU A 403 -4.96 17.16 14.78
C GLU A 403 -4.60 16.57 13.41
N SER A 404 -5.41 16.83 12.38
CA SER A 404 -5.17 16.40 11.01
C SER A 404 -4.20 17.30 10.24
N GLY A 405 -3.70 18.37 10.84
CA GLY A 405 -2.80 19.35 10.21
C GLY A 405 -3.49 20.38 9.30
N ASP A 406 -4.82 20.38 9.22
CA ASP A 406 -5.62 21.41 8.54
C ASP A 406 -5.76 22.65 9.44
N ASN A 407 -4.65 23.37 9.59
CA ASN A 407 -4.59 24.55 10.44
C ASN A 407 -5.48 25.70 9.92
N GLU A 408 -5.69 25.80 8.60
CA GLU A 408 -6.55 26.85 8.03
C GLU A 408 -8.04 26.58 8.29
N GLY A 409 -8.49 25.33 8.13
CA GLY A 409 -9.84 24.92 8.51
C GLY A 409 -10.08 25.01 10.03
N ALA A 410 -9.09 24.66 10.84
CA ALA A 410 -9.16 24.83 12.30
C ALA A 410 -9.34 26.31 12.70
N ILE A 411 -8.59 27.23 12.08
CA ILE A 411 -8.74 28.67 12.30
C ILE A 411 -10.15 29.15 11.96
N ALA A 412 -10.71 28.69 10.84
CA ALA A 412 -12.06 29.07 10.44
C ALA A 412 -13.09 28.62 11.48
N ASP A 413 -12.97 27.40 11.99
CA ASP A 413 -13.88 26.85 12.99
C ASP A 413 -13.78 27.52 14.35
N TYR A 414 -12.55 27.71 14.86
CA TYR A 414 -12.38 28.46 16.10
C TYR A 414 -12.84 29.91 15.96
N THR A 415 -12.76 30.49 14.76
CA THR A 415 -13.32 31.82 14.49
C THR A 415 -14.84 31.82 14.61
N GLN A 416 -15.52 30.77 14.14
CA GLN A 416 -16.97 30.62 14.37
C GLN A 416 -17.28 30.45 15.85
N VAL A 417 -16.51 29.63 16.59
CA VAL A 417 -16.66 29.51 18.05
C VAL A 417 -16.55 30.86 18.74
N ILE A 418 -15.57 31.67 18.38
CA ILE A 418 -15.34 33.00 18.95
C ILE A 418 -16.46 33.99 18.56
N GLN A 419 -17.04 33.86 17.36
CA GLN A 419 -18.20 34.66 16.95
C GLN A 419 -19.44 34.33 17.79
N ILE A 420 -19.65 33.05 18.11
CA ILE A 420 -20.79 32.59 18.93
C ILE A 420 -20.55 32.88 20.42
N ASN A 421 -19.33 32.63 20.92
CA ASN A 421 -18.91 32.87 22.29
C ASN A 421 -17.58 33.66 22.32
N PRO A 422 -17.65 35.00 22.39
CA PRO A 422 -16.46 35.87 22.41
C PRO A 422 -15.54 35.72 23.62
N ASP A 423 -15.94 34.97 24.65
CA ASP A 423 -15.14 34.73 25.86
C ASP A 423 -14.59 33.29 25.93
N ASP A 424 -14.68 32.50 24.85
CA ASP A 424 -14.15 31.12 24.82
C ASP A 424 -12.62 31.10 24.80
N ILE A 425 -12.03 30.89 25.97
CA ILE A 425 -10.57 30.86 26.18
C ILE A 425 -9.90 29.79 25.30
N ASP A 426 -10.49 28.60 25.22
CA ASP A 426 -9.85 27.50 24.50
C ASP A 426 -9.86 27.75 23.00
N ALA A 427 -10.93 28.35 22.45
CA ALA A 427 -10.99 28.69 21.03
C ALA A 427 -9.92 29.72 20.65
N TYR A 428 -9.71 30.76 21.46
CA TYR A 428 -8.59 31.68 21.25
C TYR A 428 -7.25 30.98 21.37
N TYR A 429 -7.06 30.13 22.39
CA TYR A 429 -5.79 29.43 22.59
C TYR A 429 -5.47 28.48 21.43
N CYS A 430 -6.43 27.66 21.00
CA CYS A 430 -6.25 26.71 19.90
C CYS A 430 -6.10 27.43 18.55
N ARG A 431 -6.85 28.51 18.30
CA ARG A 431 -6.63 29.34 17.10
C ARG A 431 -5.26 30.00 17.09
N GLY A 432 -4.78 30.44 18.26
CA GLY A 432 -3.43 30.95 18.44
C GLY A 432 -2.36 29.92 18.10
N ASN A 433 -2.52 28.67 18.54
CA ASN A 433 -1.62 27.57 18.19
C ASN A 433 -1.64 27.29 16.67
N ALA A 434 -2.84 27.19 16.07
CA ALA A 434 -2.96 26.98 14.63
C ALA A 434 -2.35 28.12 13.80
N HIS A 435 -2.46 29.37 14.26
CA HIS A 435 -1.76 30.50 13.66
C HIS A 435 -0.24 30.40 13.81
N PHE A 436 0.26 29.96 14.97
CA PHE A 436 1.69 29.76 15.21
C PHE A 436 2.26 28.69 14.27
N ASP A 437 1.58 27.56 14.11
CA ASP A 437 2.01 26.45 13.25
C ASP A 437 2.04 26.83 11.76
N LEU A 438 1.21 27.81 11.35
CA LEU A 438 1.24 28.39 10.00
C LEU A 438 2.25 29.54 9.84
N GLY A 439 3.08 29.83 10.86
CA GLY A 439 4.01 30.96 10.86
C GLY A 439 3.32 32.34 10.92
N LYS A 440 2.01 32.40 11.20
CA LYS A 440 1.22 33.63 11.32
C LYS A 440 1.38 34.22 12.74
N TYR A 441 2.63 34.48 13.15
CA TYR A 441 3.00 34.79 14.54
C TYR A 441 2.31 36.03 15.14
N ALA A 442 2.10 37.09 14.36
CA ALA A 442 1.38 38.29 14.85
C ALA A 442 -0.10 37.99 15.19
N ALA A 443 -0.75 37.11 14.44
CA ALA A 443 -2.11 36.66 14.72
C ALA A 443 -2.13 35.75 15.97
N ALA A 444 -1.17 34.85 16.09
CA ALA A 444 -1.01 34.02 17.29
C ALA A 444 -0.83 34.87 18.56
N ILE A 445 0.03 35.91 18.52
CA ILE A 445 0.21 36.86 19.63
C ILE A 445 -1.10 37.56 19.99
N THR A 446 -1.91 37.93 19.00
CA THR A 446 -3.20 38.58 19.22
C THR A 446 -4.16 37.66 19.98
N ASP A 447 -4.26 36.39 19.56
CA ASP A 447 -5.13 35.40 20.18
C ASP A 447 -4.67 35.03 21.59
N TYR A 448 -3.37 34.75 21.80
CA TYR A 448 -2.83 34.53 23.15
C TYR A 448 -3.01 35.74 24.07
N SER A 449 -2.97 36.96 23.51
CA SER A 449 -3.23 38.18 24.27
C SER A 449 -4.69 38.28 24.74
N GLN A 450 -5.65 37.77 23.96
CA GLN A 450 -7.03 37.64 24.44
C GLN A 450 -7.13 36.59 25.54
N VAL A 451 -6.47 35.44 25.40
CA VAL A 451 -6.46 34.39 26.44
C VAL A 451 -6.00 34.94 27.79
N VAL A 452 -4.86 35.65 27.83
CA VAL A 452 -4.34 36.20 29.11
C VAL A 452 -5.16 37.39 29.63
N LYS A 453 -5.90 38.07 28.76
CA LYS A 453 -6.83 39.14 29.15
C LYS A 453 -8.08 38.56 29.83
N ILE A 454 -8.59 37.43 29.32
CA ILE A 454 -9.75 36.74 29.89
C ILE A 454 -9.33 35.96 31.16
N ASN A 455 -8.19 35.27 31.11
CA ASN A 455 -7.63 34.53 32.24
C ASN A 455 -6.13 34.82 32.43
N SER A 456 -5.84 35.71 33.38
CA SER A 456 -4.48 36.15 33.71
C SER A 456 -3.60 35.08 34.38
N HIS A 457 -4.12 33.88 34.67
CA HIS A 457 -3.37 32.77 35.26
C HIS A 457 -3.14 31.63 34.25
N TYR A 458 -3.48 31.82 32.97
CA TYR A 458 -3.30 30.81 31.93
C TYR A 458 -1.83 30.74 31.47
N VAL A 459 -1.03 29.92 32.16
CA VAL A 459 0.43 29.89 32.02
C VAL A 459 0.91 29.59 30.59
N ASN A 460 0.27 28.63 29.92
CA ASN A 460 0.67 28.22 28.57
C ASN A 460 0.49 29.34 27.53
N ALA A 461 -0.45 30.27 27.74
CA ALA A 461 -0.66 31.39 26.82
C ALA A 461 0.45 32.43 26.95
N TYR A 462 0.95 32.69 28.17
CA TYR A 462 2.15 33.51 28.35
C TYR A 462 3.36 32.85 27.68
N TYR A 463 3.58 31.56 27.92
CA TYR A 463 4.72 30.84 27.34
C TYR A 463 4.67 30.81 25.80
N ASN A 464 3.51 30.47 25.20
CA ASN A 464 3.36 30.42 23.75
C ASN A 464 3.39 31.81 23.10
N ARG A 465 2.89 32.85 23.79
CA ARG A 465 3.04 34.23 23.32
C ARG A 465 4.49 34.68 23.35
N GLY A 466 5.26 34.29 24.37
CA GLY A 466 6.69 34.51 24.44
C GLY A 466 7.43 33.87 23.26
N ASN A 467 7.11 32.62 22.92
CA ASN A 467 7.65 31.95 21.74
C ASN A 467 7.29 32.69 20.44
N ALA A 468 6.02 33.07 20.26
CA ALA A 468 5.58 33.82 19.08
C ALA A 468 6.26 35.20 18.96
N ARG A 469 6.57 35.86 20.08
CA ARG A 469 7.31 37.12 20.12
C ARG A 469 8.76 36.95 19.70
N LEU A 470 9.42 35.85 20.07
CA LEU A 470 10.78 35.55 19.59
C LEU A 470 10.83 35.41 18.07
N GLU A 471 9.83 34.75 17.48
CA GLU A 471 9.75 34.55 16.02
C GLU A 471 9.60 35.87 15.23
N ILE A 472 9.08 36.93 15.86
CA ILE A 472 9.03 38.29 15.29
C ILE A 472 10.13 39.22 15.83
N ALA A 473 11.16 38.66 16.47
CA ALA A 473 12.30 39.36 17.07
C ALA A 473 11.96 40.35 18.21
N ASP A 474 10.78 40.24 18.83
CA ASP A 474 10.42 40.97 20.05
C ASP A 474 10.98 40.24 21.29
N LYS A 475 12.32 40.26 21.42
CA LYS A 475 13.04 39.58 22.53
C LYS A 475 12.60 40.12 23.90
N GLN A 476 12.41 41.44 24.01
CA GLN A 476 11.99 42.09 25.27
C GLN A 476 10.60 41.61 25.70
N GLY A 477 9.62 41.65 24.79
CA GLY A 477 8.28 41.17 25.06
C GLY A 477 8.25 39.66 25.35
N ALA A 478 9.13 38.87 24.74
CA ALA A 478 9.26 37.44 25.04
C ALA A 478 9.75 37.19 26.48
N VAL A 479 10.79 37.91 26.92
CA VAL A 479 11.31 37.83 28.29
C VAL A 479 10.24 38.19 29.32
N GLU A 480 9.46 39.26 29.08
CA GLU A 480 8.36 39.65 29.97
C GLU A 480 7.30 38.55 30.11
N ASP A 481 6.95 37.90 29.00
CA ASP A 481 5.98 36.80 28.97
C ASP A 481 6.51 35.54 29.66
N PHE A 482 7.77 35.16 29.41
CA PHE A 482 8.40 34.03 30.10
C PHE A 482 8.54 34.28 31.60
N GLN A 483 8.89 35.49 32.02
CA GLN A 483 8.95 35.84 33.44
C GLN A 483 7.57 35.67 34.09
N LYS A 484 6.51 36.13 33.41
CA LYS A 484 5.16 35.95 33.92
C LYS A 484 4.75 34.49 34.01
N ALA A 485 5.13 33.68 33.02
CA ALA A 485 4.90 32.23 33.05
C ALA A 485 5.66 31.55 34.20
N ALA A 486 6.93 31.91 34.42
CA ALA A 486 7.75 31.41 35.52
C ALA A 486 7.13 31.74 36.88
N ASP A 487 6.71 32.98 37.11
CA ASP A 487 6.05 33.38 38.36
C ASP A 487 4.79 32.54 38.65
N LEU A 488 4.00 32.26 37.61
CA LEU A 488 2.80 31.43 37.73
C LEU A 488 3.14 29.94 37.98
N TYR A 489 4.17 29.40 37.31
CA TYR A 489 4.65 28.04 37.59
C TYR A 489 5.13 27.89 39.04
N TRP A 490 5.85 28.89 39.55
CA TRP A 490 6.28 28.93 40.95
C TRP A 490 5.07 28.92 41.91
N GLN A 491 4.07 29.77 41.66
CA GLN A 491 2.85 29.81 42.46
C GLN A 491 2.06 28.49 42.43
N ALA A 492 2.09 27.78 41.29
CA ALA A 492 1.45 26.48 41.12
C ALA A 492 2.28 25.30 41.67
N GLY A 493 3.47 25.54 42.23
CA GLY A 493 4.37 24.49 42.72
C GLY A 493 5.04 23.64 41.63
N LYS A 494 4.97 24.08 40.37
CA LYS A 494 5.56 23.41 39.19
C LYS A 494 7.03 23.76 39.05
N LEU A 495 7.85 23.19 39.93
CA LEU A 495 9.27 23.56 40.07
C LEU A 495 10.12 23.22 38.84
N ALA A 496 9.78 22.17 38.09
CA ALA A 496 10.53 21.78 36.89
C ALA A 496 10.33 22.80 35.76
N GLU A 497 9.08 23.14 35.46
CA GLU A 497 8.69 24.10 34.44
C GLU A 497 9.14 25.52 34.79
N TYR A 498 9.13 25.88 36.08
CA TYR A 498 9.72 27.13 36.56
C TYR A 498 11.22 27.22 36.22
N LYS A 499 12.00 26.18 36.53
CA LYS A 499 13.45 26.15 36.27
C LYS A 499 13.75 26.19 34.77
N ASP A 500 12.99 25.45 33.97
CA ASP A 500 13.12 25.45 32.51
C ASP A 500 12.86 26.84 31.92
N THR A 501 11.76 27.46 32.32
CA THR A 501 11.40 28.80 31.87
C THR A 501 12.44 29.84 32.31
N GLN A 502 12.99 29.73 33.53
CA GLN A 502 14.07 30.60 33.99
C GLN A 502 15.38 30.43 33.21
N ALA A 503 15.75 29.19 32.87
CA ALA A 503 16.93 28.95 32.05
C ALA A 503 16.81 29.65 30.70
N ARG A 504 15.61 29.59 30.09
CA ARG A 504 15.32 30.25 28.81
C ARG A 504 15.38 31.78 28.90
N ILE A 505 14.92 32.37 30.01
CA ILE A 505 15.07 33.82 30.25
C ILE A 505 16.55 34.21 30.29
N ILE A 506 17.35 33.48 31.07
CA ILE A 506 18.79 33.75 31.21
C ILE A 506 19.51 33.66 29.86
N GLU A 507 19.17 32.66 29.04
CA GLU A 507 19.75 32.49 27.71
C GLU A 507 19.48 33.71 26.82
N LEU A 508 18.24 34.21 26.80
CA LEU A 508 17.86 35.40 26.04
C LEU A 508 18.55 36.68 26.55
N GLU A 509 18.73 36.82 27.86
CA GLU A 509 19.44 37.96 28.46
C GLU A 509 20.95 37.94 28.16
N ILE A 510 21.55 36.74 28.13
CA ILE A 510 22.95 36.55 27.72
C ILE A 510 23.12 36.90 26.24
N GLU A 511 22.25 36.42 25.35
CA GLU A 511 22.27 36.78 23.94
C GLU A 511 22.18 38.30 23.74
N ALA A 512 21.23 38.96 24.41
CA ALA A 512 21.08 40.40 24.34
C ALA A 512 22.35 41.14 24.82
N SER A 513 23.04 40.60 25.83
CA SER A 513 24.29 41.16 26.36
C SER A 513 25.47 40.96 25.40
N LEU A 514 25.51 39.84 24.67
CA LEU A 514 26.53 39.55 23.66
C LEU A 514 26.33 40.37 22.38
N ASP A 515 25.08 40.63 21.98
CA ASP A 515 24.73 41.53 20.87
C ASP A 515 25.22 42.96 21.13
N ILE A 516 25.26 43.40 22.40
CA ILE A 516 25.81 44.71 22.80
C ILE A 516 27.35 44.74 22.76
N LEU A 517 28.02 43.60 22.89
CA LEU A 517 29.49 43.48 22.92
C LEU A 517 30.13 43.27 21.55
N ASN A 518 29.34 42.98 20.51
CA ASN A 518 29.80 42.95 19.12
C ASN A 518 29.79 44.38 18.53
N PHE A 519 30.77 45.19 18.95
CA PHE A 519 31.17 46.45 18.30
C PHE A 519 32.44 46.28 17.48
#